data_AF-A0A7W1XAL9-F1
#
_entry.id   AF-A0A7W1XAL9-F1
#
_cell.length_a   1.000
_cell.length_b   1.000
_cell.length_c   1.000
_cell.angle_alpha   90.00
_cell.angle_beta   90.00
_cell.angle_gamma   90.00
#
_symmetry.space_group_name_H-M   'P 1'
#
loop_
_entity.id
_entity.type
_entity.pdbx_description
1 polymer ?
#
loop_
_entity_poly.entity_id
_entity_poly.type
_entity_poly.pdbx_seq_one_letter_code
_entity_poly.pdbx_strand_id
1 'polypeptide(L)'
;MMKRYRRIGAEIFLTVAVVISLKQWFFPFLISLWFHDSLIADMVTEWTVLIVGAFTFFIYLGLGSSAKHVHHLPMRQSILGFVIFHLPLLLENAPLVQSFCRDWKNLLGDLLVLFFPWHFFSSLEIFMVYLLLFLFGRVIKITDLDEERAGMKEERLHQSTF
;
A
#
# COMPACT_ATOMS: atom_id res chain seq x y z
N MET A 1 15.42 17.54 4.98
CA MET A 1 14.85 16.83 3.82
C MET A 1 15.03 15.32 3.88
N MET A 2 16.26 14.78 3.89
CA MET A 2 16.52 13.32 3.87
C MET A 2 15.76 12.51 4.93
N LYS A 3 15.62 13.02 6.17
CA LYS A 3 14.87 12.33 7.23
C LYS A 3 13.39 12.07 6.86
N ARG A 4 12.73 13.00 6.13
CA ARG A 4 11.33 12.85 5.71
C ARG A 4 11.19 11.80 4.60
N TYR A 5 12.08 11.81 3.61
CA TYR A 5 12.11 10.80 2.56
C TYR A 5 12.39 9.39 3.08
N ARG A 6 13.36 9.25 3.99
CA ARG A 6 13.67 7.97 4.62
C ARG A 6 12.48 7.42 5.41
N ARG A 7 11.76 8.28 6.12
CA ARG A 7 10.58 7.87 6.90
C ARG A 7 9.45 7.38 6.01
N ILE A 8 9.09 8.14 4.97
CA ILE A 8 8.04 7.74 4.02
C ILE A 8 8.45 6.48 3.27
N GLY A 9 9.71 6.38 2.85
CA GLY A 9 10.22 5.19 2.19
C GLY A 9 10.12 3.95 3.07
N ALA A 10 10.48 4.08 4.35
CA ALA A 10 10.34 3.00 5.31
C ALA A 10 8.87 2.64 5.56
N GLU A 11 7.98 3.62 5.66
CA GLU A 11 6.54 3.38 5.80
C GLU A 11 5.99 2.62 4.58
N ILE A 12 6.26 3.10 3.35
CA ILE A 12 5.85 2.42 2.11
C ILE A 12 6.39 0.99 2.07
N PHE A 13 7.70 0.83 2.26
CA PHE A 13 8.35 -0.47 2.15
C PHE A 13 7.85 -1.45 3.20
N LEU A 14 7.73 -1.01 4.46
CA LEU A 14 7.25 -1.85 5.56
C LEU A 14 5.80 -2.24 5.33
N THR A 15 4.93 -1.30 4.97
CA THR A 15 3.53 -1.60 4.70
C THR A 15 3.39 -2.60 3.56
N VAL A 16 4.10 -2.42 2.44
CA VAL A 16 4.08 -3.37 1.32
C VAL A 16 4.63 -4.73 1.73
N ALA A 17 5.77 -4.78 2.41
CA ALA A 17 6.38 -6.03 2.84
C ALA A 17 5.46 -6.82 3.79
N VAL A 18 4.78 -6.13 4.71
CA VAL A 18 3.79 -6.73 5.61
C VAL A 18 2.62 -7.30 4.82
N VAL A 19 2.06 -6.55 3.87
CA VAL A 19 0.93 -7.03 3.05
C VAL A 19 1.33 -8.24 2.20
N ILE A 20 2.52 -8.23 1.59
CA ILE A 20 3.05 -9.38 0.84
C ILE A 20 3.19 -10.59 1.76
N SER A 21 3.74 -10.40 2.96
CA SER A 21 3.93 -11.48 3.93
C SER A 21 2.60 -12.06 4.39
N LEU A 22 1.60 -11.20 4.60
CA LEU A 22 0.24 -11.63 4.94
C LEU A 22 -0.37 -12.46 3.81
N LYS A 23 -0.30 -11.96 2.58
CA LYS A 23 -0.88 -12.59 1.41
C LYS A 23 -0.22 -13.93 1.06
N GLN A 24 1.11 -13.99 1.04
CA GLN A 24 1.84 -15.15 0.53
C GLN A 24 2.10 -16.22 1.59
N TRP A 25 2.16 -15.85 2.87
CA TRP A 25 2.53 -16.78 3.93
C TRP A 25 1.42 -16.94 4.96
N PHE A 26 0.98 -15.85 5.58
CA PHE A 26 0.08 -15.92 6.72
C PHE A 26 -1.30 -16.48 6.39
N PHE A 27 -1.97 -15.94 5.37
CA PHE A 27 -3.30 -16.42 5.00
C PHE A 27 -3.28 -17.85 4.44
N PRO A 28 -2.38 -18.23 3.50
CA PRO A 28 -2.31 -19.61 3.03
C PRO A 28 -2.04 -20.60 4.16
N PHE A 29 -1.17 -20.25 5.11
CA PHE A 29 -0.91 -21.07 6.29
C PHE A 29 -2.19 -21.26 7.13
N LEU A 30 -2.91 -20.18 7.48
CA LEU A 30 -4.15 -20.28 8.24
C LEU A 30 -5.23 -21.09 7.52
N ILE A 31 -5.37 -20.89 6.20
CA ILE A 31 -6.35 -21.63 5.40
C ILE A 31 -6.03 -23.12 5.44
N SER A 32 -4.76 -23.49 5.26
CA SER A 32 -4.32 -24.89 5.30
C SER A 32 -4.52 -25.57 6.66
N LEU A 33 -4.49 -24.81 7.76
CA LEU A 33 -4.65 -25.34 9.11
C LEU A 33 -6.11 -25.56 9.48
N TRP A 34 -7.01 -24.68 9.04
CA TRP A 34 -8.42 -24.71 9.43
C TRP A 34 -9.34 -25.41 8.44
N PHE A 35 -9.03 -25.38 7.15
CA PHE A 35 -9.90 -25.94 6.11
C PHE A 35 -9.28 -27.19 5.50
N HIS A 36 -9.87 -28.35 5.83
CA HIS A 36 -9.48 -29.65 5.26
C HIS A 36 -10.27 -29.97 3.97
N ASP A 37 -11.38 -29.27 3.72
CA ASP A 37 -12.15 -29.36 2.48
C ASP A 37 -11.56 -28.41 1.44
N SER A 38 -11.16 -28.95 0.29
CA SER A 38 -10.52 -28.18 -0.78
C SER A 38 -11.45 -27.12 -1.39
N LEU A 39 -12.76 -27.40 -1.49
CA LEU A 39 -13.70 -26.46 -2.10
C LEU A 39 -13.93 -25.23 -1.21
N ILE A 40 -13.96 -25.43 0.10
CA ILE A 40 -14.04 -24.33 1.07
C ILE A 40 -12.71 -23.55 1.09
N ALA A 41 -11.57 -24.24 1.06
CA ALA A 41 -10.25 -23.61 1.04
C ALA A 41 -10.05 -22.72 -0.20
N ASP A 42 -10.46 -23.18 -1.38
CA ASP A 42 -10.39 -22.43 -2.64
C ASP A 42 -11.27 -21.18 -2.57
N MET A 43 -12.52 -21.32 -2.11
CA MET A 43 -13.43 -20.18 -1.93
C MET A 43 -12.83 -19.13 -0.98
N VAL A 44 -12.33 -19.55 0.19
CA VAL A 44 -11.72 -18.63 1.17
C VAL A 44 -10.45 -17.97 0.62
N THR A 45 -9.70 -18.68 -0.22
CA THR A 45 -8.52 -18.11 -0.90
C THR A 45 -8.92 -16.99 -1.85
N GLU A 46 -9.98 -17.17 -2.64
CA GLU A 46 -10.51 -16.13 -3.53
C GLU A 46 -10.98 -14.90 -2.74
N TRP A 47 -11.73 -15.09 -1.65
CA TRP A 47 -12.12 -14.01 -0.74
C TRP A 47 -10.91 -13.28 -0.15
N THR A 48 -9.86 -14.01 0.18
CA THR A 48 -8.61 -13.41 0.68
C THR A 48 -7.97 -12.52 -0.38
N VAL A 49 -7.95 -12.93 -1.65
CA VAL A 49 -7.47 -12.09 -2.76
C VAL A 49 -8.29 -10.81 -2.86
N LEU A 50 -9.63 -10.90 -2.78
CA LEU A 50 -10.51 -9.72 -2.80
C LEU A 50 -10.20 -8.75 -1.66
N ILE A 51 -10.09 -9.27 -0.43
CA ILE A 51 -9.81 -8.49 0.77
C ILE A 51 -8.43 -7.82 0.69
N VAL A 52 -7.38 -8.58 0.34
CA VAL A 52 -6.02 -8.05 0.21
C VAL A 52 -5.94 -7.00 -0.89
N GLY A 53 -6.59 -7.23 -2.02
CA GLY A 53 -6.67 -6.27 -3.11
C GLY A 53 -7.33 -4.97 -2.66
N ALA A 54 -8.49 -5.05 -1.99
CA ALA A 54 -9.19 -3.89 -1.44
C ALA A 54 -8.34 -3.14 -0.39
N PHE A 55 -7.66 -3.84 0.50
CA PHE A 55 -6.72 -3.22 1.44
C PHE A 55 -5.56 -2.53 0.71
N THR A 56 -5.03 -3.15 -0.35
CA THR A 56 -3.97 -2.55 -1.16
C THR A 56 -4.45 -1.23 -1.79
N PHE A 57 -5.69 -1.18 -2.31
CA PHE A 57 -6.31 0.06 -2.77
C PHE A 57 -6.28 1.17 -1.70
N PHE A 58 -6.76 0.87 -0.49
CA PHE A 58 -6.78 1.83 0.62
C PHE A 58 -5.38 2.24 1.09
N ILE A 59 -4.42 1.33 1.09
CA ILE A 59 -3.03 1.63 1.45
C ILE A 59 -2.46 2.66 0.47
N TYR A 60 -2.62 2.47 -0.84
CA TYR A 60 -2.10 3.42 -1.82
C TYR A 60 -2.76 4.80 -1.72
N LEU A 61 -4.08 4.85 -1.46
CA LEU A 61 -4.79 6.09 -1.16
C LEU A 61 -4.24 6.75 0.13
N GLY A 62 -4.06 5.97 1.19
CA GLY A 62 -3.53 6.42 2.48
C GLY A 62 -2.10 6.95 2.38
N LEU A 63 -1.23 6.30 1.60
CA LEU A 63 0.12 6.75 1.30
C LEU A 63 0.11 8.10 0.56
N GLY A 64 -0.80 8.27 -0.40
CA GLY A 64 -1.03 9.54 -1.08
C GLY A 64 -1.43 10.64 -0.10
N SER A 65 -2.42 10.37 0.74
CA SER A 65 -2.92 11.30 1.75
C SER A 65 -1.80 11.69 2.73
N SER A 66 -1.08 10.71 3.29
CA SER A 66 0.04 10.90 4.20
C SER A 66 1.15 11.76 3.58
N ALA A 67 1.53 11.48 2.32
CA ALA A 67 2.57 12.24 1.64
C ALA A 67 2.25 13.74 1.55
N LYS A 68 0.99 14.12 1.37
CA LYS A 68 0.57 15.53 1.31
C LYS A 68 0.30 16.12 2.70
N HIS A 69 -0.47 15.43 3.53
CA HIS A 69 -1.02 15.99 4.77
C HIS A 69 -0.14 15.77 6.00
N VAL A 70 0.55 14.63 6.08
CA VAL A 70 1.45 14.32 7.20
C VAL A 70 2.87 14.81 6.93
N HIS A 71 3.36 14.63 5.71
CA HIS A 71 4.75 14.95 5.36
C HIS A 71 4.95 16.26 4.59
N HIS A 72 3.86 16.90 4.16
CA HIS A 72 3.84 18.17 3.42
C HIS A 72 4.73 18.14 2.17
N LEU A 73 4.79 17.01 1.46
CA LEU A 73 5.57 16.91 0.24
C LEU A 73 4.85 17.58 -0.94
N PRO A 74 5.54 18.42 -1.73
CA PRO A 74 4.98 18.98 -2.95
C PRO A 74 4.80 17.88 -4.01
N MET A 75 3.84 18.08 -4.91
CA MET A 75 3.43 17.08 -5.91
C MET A 75 4.60 16.45 -6.66
N ARG A 76 5.52 17.28 -7.18
CA ARG A 76 6.69 16.82 -7.95
C ARG A 76 7.61 15.91 -7.12
N GLN A 77 7.85 16.25 -5.86
CA GLN A 77 8.69 15.43 -4.96
C GLN A 77 8.00 14.12 -4.59
N SER A 78 6.67 14.14 -4.44
CA SER A 78 5.89 12.93 -4.16
C SER A 78 5.87 11.97 -5.35
N ILE A 79 5.67 12.46 -6.57
CA ILE A 79 5.72 11.63 -7.78
C ILE A 79 7.13 11.05 -7.94
N LEU A 80 8.17 11.87 -7.81
CA LEU A 80 9.55 11.39 -7.93
C LEU A 80 9.88 10.32 -6.87
N GLY A 81 9.49 10.56 -5.62
CA GLY A 81 9.63 9.58 -4.54
C GLY A 81 8.88 8.29 -4.87
N PHE A 82 7.62 8.40 -5.31
CA PHE A 82 6.81 7.25 -5.71
C PHE A 82 7.48 6.42 -6.80
N VAL A 83 7.93 7.08 -7.88
CA VAL A 83 8.63 6.42 -9.01
C VAL A 83 9.90 5.71 -8.52
N ILE A 84 10.72 6.37 -7.71
CA ILE A 84 11.96 5.78 -7.18
C ILE A 84 11.66 4.54 -6.33
N PHE A 85 10.64 4.60 -5.44
CA PHE A 85 10.28 3.47 -4.59
C PHE A 85 9.66 2.30 -5.34
N HIS A 86 8.97 2.57 -6.44
CA HIS A 86 8.33 1.56 -7.27
C HIS A 86 9.18 1.15 -8.47
N LEU A 87 10.40 1.70 -8.61
CA LEU A 87 11.33 1.30 -9.65
C LEU A 87 11.60 -0.21 -9.69
N PRO A 88 11.69 -0.93 -8.55
CA PRO A 88 11.83 -2.39 -8.57
C PRO A 88 10.72 -3.10 -9.35
N LEU A 89 9.47 -2.62 -9.30
CA LEU A 89 8.35 -3.21 -10.08
C LEU A 89 8.57 -3.10 -11.60
N LEU A 90 9.32 -2.09 -12.05
CA LEU A 90 9.67 -1.89 -13.46
C LEU A 90 10.93 -2.67 -13.87
N LEU A 91 11.65 -3.24 -12.91
CA LEU A 91 12.91 -3.98 -13.10
C LEU A 91 12.73 -5.49 -12.82
N GLU A 92 11.60 -6.06 -13.21
CA GLU A 92 11.22 -7.47 -12.99
C GLU A 92 12.19 -8.51 -13.60
N ASN A 93 13.12 -8.06 -14.43
CA ASN A 93 14.14 -8.90 -15.07
C ASN A 93 15.37 -9.16 -14.19
N ALA A 94 15.50 -8.51 -13.03
CA ALA A 94 16.62 -8.71 -12.13
C ALA A 94 16.39 -9.96 -11.24
N PRO A 95 17.21 -11.03 -11.35
CA PRO A 95 16.94 -12.32 -10.71
C PRO A 95 16.90 -12.27 -9.17
N LEU A 96 17.67 -11.36 -8.56
CA LEU A 96 17.73 -11.20 -7.10
C LEU A 96 16.42 -10.67 -6.48
N VAL A 97 15.62 -9.92 -7.24
CA VAL A 97 14.41 -9.24 -6.75
C VAL A 97 13.14 -9.69 -7.47
N GLN A 98 13.26 -10.63 -8.41
CA GLN A 98 12.18 -11.04 -9.29
C GLN A 98 10.96 -11.60 -8.55
N SER A 99 11.17 -12.44 -7.53
CA SER A 99 10.07 -13.00 -6.73
C SER A 99 9.31 -11.90 -5.99
N PHE A 100 10.03 -11.03 -5.28
CA PHE A 100 9.46 -9.91 -4.56
C PHE A 100 8.70 -8.94 -5.48
N CYS A 101 9.28 -8.60 -6.64
CA CYS A 101 8.62 -7.71 -7.60
C CYS A 101 7.34 -8.33 -8.19
N ARG A 102 7.35 -9.65 -8.43
CA ARG A 102 6.16 -10.40 -8.87
C ARG A 102 5.09 -10.40 -7.79
N ASP A 103 5.44 -10.67 -6.55
CA ASP A 103 4.49 -10.67 -5.43
C ASP A 103 3.87 -9.30 -5.20
N TRP A 104 4.70 -8.25 -5.29
CA TRP A 104 4.24 -6.87 -5.19
C TRP A 104 3.29 -6.50 -6.33
N LYS A 105 3.62 -6.86 -7.58
CA LYS A 105 2.72 -6.69 -8.73
C LYS A 105 1.37 -7.39 -8.48
N ASN A 106 1.42 -8.62 -7.98
CA ASN A 106 0.25 -9.47 -7.79
C ASN A 106 -0.63 -9.05 -6.60
N LEU A 107 -0.20 -8.12 -5.73
CA LEU A 107 -1.06 -7.59 -4.67
C LEU A 107 -2.36 -7.00 -5.23
N LEU A 108 -2.26 -6.27 -6.35
CA LEU A 108 -3.41 -5.74 -7.07
C LEU A 108 -3.70 -6.51 -8.36
N GLY A 109 -2.67 -7.07 -9.00
CA GLY A 109 -2.83 -7.84 -10.23
C GLY A 109 -3.84 -8.97 -10.10
N ASP A 110 -3.77 -9.74 -9.01
CA ASP A 110 -4.68 -10.87 -8.80
C ASP A 110 -6.13 -10.41 -8.63
N LEU A 111 -6.34 -9.28 -7.95
CA LEU A 111 -7.65 -8.65 -7.82
C LEU A 111 -8.20 -8.25 -9.21
N LEU A 112 -7.38 -7.58 -10.01
CA LEU A 112 -7.83 -7.11 -11.33
C LEU A 112 -8.12 -8.27 -12.28
N VAL A 113 -7.36 -9.37 -12.20
CA VAL A 113 -7.61 -10.59 -13.00
C VAL A 113 -8.97 -11.22 -12.64
N LEU A 114 -9.42 -11.15 -11.38
CA LEU A 114 -10.76 -11.65 -11.00
C LEU A 114 -11.88 -10.88 -11.71
N PHE A 115 -11.73 -9.58 -11.94
CA PHE A 115 -12.73 -8.75 -12.63
C PHE A 115 -12.55 -8.72 -14.16
N PHE A 116 -11.32 -8.89 -14.64
CA PHE A 116 -10.95 -8.84 -16.06
C PHE A 116 -10.15 -10.09 -16.44
N PRO A 117 -10.76 -11.28 -16.42
CA PRO A 117 -10.04 -12.55 -16.63
C PRO A 117 -9.43 -12.70 -18.02
N TRP A 118 -9.87 -11.89 -18.99
CA TRP A 118 -9.34 -11.88 -20.36
C TRP A 118 -8.09 -11.00 -20.53
N HIS A 119 -7.68 -10.22 -19.52
CA HIS A 119 -6.57 -9.27 -19.62
C HIS A 119 -5.43 -9.61 -18.67
N PHE A 120 -4.22 -9.76 -19.22
CA PHE A 120 -3.00 -9.91 -18.42
C PHE A 120 -2.36 -8.54 -18.21
N PHE A 121 -2.51 -8.01 -16.99
CA PHE A 121 -1.93 -6.71 -16.66
C PHE A 121 -0.40 -6.76 -16.66
N SER A 122 0.19 -5.93 -17.51
CA SER A 122 1.62 -5.66 -17.53
C SER A 122 2.06 -4.90 -16.27
N SER A 123 3.36 -4.96 -15.96
CA SER A 123 3.91 -4.32 -14.76
C SER A 123 3.80 -2.79 -14.84
N LEU A 124 3.81 -2.23 -16.06
CA LEU A 124 3.56 -0.82 -16.31
C LEU A 124 2.10 -0.43 -16.01
N GLU A 125 1.12 -1.23 -16.44
CA GLU A 125 -0.30 -0.95 -16.16
C GLU A 125 -0.58 -0.97 -14.66
N ILE A 126 -0.07 -1.98 -13.93
CA ILE A 126 -0.21 -2.05 -12.47
C ILE A 126 0.47 -0.85 -11.80
N PHE A 127 1.66 -0.47 -12.26
CA PHE A 127 2.34 0.74 -11.79
C PHE A 127 1.48 2.00 -11.98
N MET A 128 0.83 2.15 -13.14
CA MET A 128 -0.06 3.29 -13.41
C MET A 128 -1.28 3.27 -12.49
N VAL A 129 -1.87 2.11 -12.21
CA VAL A 129 -2.97 1.99 -11.25
C VAL A 129 -2.52 2.44 -9.85
N TYR A 130 -1.37 1.95 -9.36
CA TYR A 130 -0.82 2.40 -8.08
C TYR A 130 -0.55 3.91 -8.04
N LEU A 131 0.00 4.46 -9.13
CA LEU A 131 0.24 5.89 -9.25
C LEU A 131 -1.08 6.68 -9.19
N LEU A 132 -2.10 6.26 -9.93
CA LEU A 132 -3.41 6.92 -9.91
C LEU A 132 -4.02 6.89 -8.51
N LEU A 133 -4.00 5.74 -7.84
CA LEU A 133 -4.47 5.62 -6.46
C LEU A 133 -3.69 6.52 -5.50
N PHE A 134 -2.37 6.56 -5.62
CA PHE A 134 -1.55 7.46 -4.83
C PHE A 134 -1.92 8.93 -5.08
N LEU A 135 -2.14 9.32 -6.34
CA LEU A 135 -2.54 10.69 -6.68
C LEU A 135 -3.93 11.04 -6.17
N PHE A 136 -4.91 10.13 -6.29
CA PHE A 136 -6.24 10.29 -5.70
C PHE A 136 -6.16 10.43 -4.18
N GLY A 137 -5.32 9.63 -3.54
CA GLY A 137 -5.05 9.68 -2.11
C GLY A 137 -4.60 11.06 -1.64
N ARG A 138 -3.82 11.78 -2.44
CA ARG A 138 -3.40 13.16 -2.14
C ARG A 138 -4.55 14.17 -2.14
N VAL A 139 -5.68 13.86 -2.77
CA VAL A 139 -6.86 14.73 -2.72
C VAL A 139 -7.62 14.53 -1.41
N ILE A 140 -7.57 13.32 -0.86
CA ILE A 140 -8.28 12.93 0.35
C ILE A 140 -7.56 13.49 1.59
N LYS A 141 -8.23 14.40 2.30
CA LYS A 141 -7.80 14.92 3.60
C LYS A 141 -8.55 14.18 4.71
N ILE A 142 -7.81 13.64 5.67
CA ILE A 142 -8.38 13.06 6.90
C ILE A 142 -8.49 14.21 7.91
N THR A 143 -9.72 14.59 8.27
CA THR A 143 -10.01 15.78 9.08
C THR A 143 -9.67 15.57 10.57
N ASP A 144 -9.86 14.35 11.08
CA ASP A 144 -9.76 14.04 12.52
C ASP A 144 -8.35 14.27 13.11
N LEU A 145 -7.30 14.11 12.30
CA LEU A 145 -5.91 14.32 12.72
C LEU A 145 -5.58 15.79 13.02
N ASP A 146 -6.31 16.74 12.44
CA ASP A 146 -6.11 18.16 12.69
C ASP A 146 -6.78 18.60 14.00
N GLU A 147 -7.92 18.03 14.34
CA GLU A 147 -8.66 18.31 15.59
C GLU A 147 -7.89 17.78 16.81
N GLU A 148 -7.36 16.57 16.74
CA GLU A 148 -6.57 15.97 17.83
C GLU A 148 -5.24 16.71 18.05
N ARG A 149 -4.60 17.19 16.97
CA ARG A 149 -3.40 18.05 17.06
C ARG A 149 -3.71 19.44 17.57
N ALA A 150 -4.88 19.99 17.26
CA ALA A 150 -5.32 21.28 17.80
C ALA A 150 -5.55 21.17 19.31
N GLY A 151 -6.28 20.14 19.76
CA GLY A 151 -6.52 19.87 21.19
C GLY A 151 -5.23 19.68 21.98
N MET A 152 -4.29 18.87 21.48
CA MET A 152 -2.98 18.69 22.15
C MET A 152 -2.11 19.96 22.21
N LYS A 153 -2.30 20.91 21.30
CA LYS A 153 -1.55 22.16 21.27
C LYS A 153 -2.10 23.16 22.30
N GLU A 154 -3.42 23.16 22.46
CA GLU A 154 -4.13 23.96 23.47
C GLU A 154 -3.83 23.48 24.89
N GLU A 155 -3.78 22.17 25.11
CA GLU A 155 -3.47 21.55 26.40
C GLU A 155 -2.01 21.83 26.85
N ARG A 156 -1.05 21.80 25.91
CA ARG A 156 0.34 22.18 26.20
C ARG A 156 0.53 23.66 26.48
N LEU A 157 -0.24 24.53 25.82
CA LEU A 157 -0.22 25.96 26.12
C LEU A 157 -0.71 26.20 27.54
N HIS A 158 -1.81 25.57 27.96
CA HIS A 158 -2.33 25.67 29.32
C HIS A 158 -1.33 25.19 30.39
N GLN A 159 -0.62 24.08 30.15
CA GLN A 159 0.40 23.57 31.08
C GLN A 159 1.68 24.44 31.18
N SER A 160 1.97 25.28 30.18
CA SER A 160 3.14 26.17 30.19
C SER A 160 2.93 27.51 30.89
N THR A 161 1.69 27.82 31.27
CA THR A 161 1.28 29.07 31.94
C THR A 161 1.16 28.97 33.46
N PHE A 162 1.47 27.80 34.02
CA PHE A 162 1.58 27.54 35.47
C PHE A 162 3.01 27.11 35.81
#